data_AF-A0A439VVH9-F1
#
_entry.id   AF-A0A439VVH9-F1
#
_cell.length_a   1.000
_cell.length_b   1.000
_cell.length_c   1.000
_cell.angle_alpha   90.00
_cell.angle_beta   90.00
_cell.angle_gamma   90.00
#
_symmetry.space_group_name_H-M   'P 1'
#
loop_
_entity.id
_entity.type
_entity.pdbx_description
1 polymer ?
#
loop_
_entity_poly.entity_id
_entity_poly.type
_entity_poly.pdbx_seq_one_letter_code
_entity_poly.pdbx_strand_id
1 'polypeptide(L)'
;MSVSIADRAGWLGDKHLQRLLATLAEGGEEARVAGGAVRNTLMGQPVADIDIATTCLPQETIRRAEAGGFKAVPTGIDHGTVTVIAGGKPYEITTLRADIETDGRRAKVSFGRDWKLDAERRDFTINALYAEADGRVVDLVGGIADIEARRLRFIGDPEARIREDYLRILRFFRFFAWYGDGRPDAEGLKACARLKEGLAQLSAERVWSELKKLLSAPDPSRALLWMRQASALTAALPESEKWGIDAIHGLTRAEKDLGWAPDPLLRLEAIVPPDAARMKTLAERLKFSTVEADRLRHWALATTVEPKTTEGELAKRLYRGDRQGFVDRLRLSLAGARARAVEDTDALLEAGGFSRLLAFAIKWEKPLFPLKGADLTALGATPGPKLGEILRNLEAEWIEAGFAPDRAALMKRAAEALKAR
;
A
#
# COMPACT_ATOMS: atom_id res chain seq x y z
N MET A 1 33.31 11.16 -13.92
CA MET A 1 33.36 9.74 -14.31
C MET A 1 31.96 9.37 -14.78
N SER A 2 31.80 8.71 -15.93
CA SER A 2 30.49 8.21 -16.35
C SER A 2 30.11 7.00 -15.50
N VAL A 3 28.92 7.02 -14.89
CA VAL A 3 28.38 5.87 -14.16
C VAL A 3 27.73 4.92 -15.17
N SER A 4 27.97 3.63 -15.03
CA SER A 4 27.31 2.59 -15.82
C SER A 4 26.60 1.58 -14.92
N ILE A 5 25.44 1.12 -15.37
CA ILE A 5 24.64 0.07 -14.74
C ILE A 5 24.64 -1.24 -15.54
N ALA A 6 25.42 -1.36 -16.61
CA ALA A 6 25.43 -2.53 -17.50
C ALA A 6 25.55 -3.86 -16.75
N ASP A 7 26.47 -3.94 -15.77
CA ASP A 7 26.73 -5.17 -15.00
C ASP A 7 25.69 -5.45 -13.89
N ARG A 8 24.81 -4.49 -13.61
CA ARG A 8 23.83 -4.55 -12.50
C ARG A 8 22.39 -4.63 -13.02
N ALA A 9 22.16 -4.16 -14.24
CA ALA A 9 20.86 -4.07 -14.89
C ALA A 9 20.54 -5.36 -15.66
N GLY A 10 20.16 -6.44 -14.96
CA GLY A 10 19.78 -7.69 -15.64
C GLY A 10 18.66 -7.51 -16.68
N TRP A 11 17.78 -6.52 -16.48
CA TRP A 11 16.73 -6.15 -17.43
C TRP A 11 17.26 -5.55 -18.73
N LEU A 12 18.44 -4.93 -18.73
CA LEU A 12 19.05 -4.34 -19.91
C LEU A 12 19.52 -5.41 -20.90
N GLY A 13 19.77 -6.64 -20.41
CA GLY A 13 20.09 -7.80 -21.26
C GLY A 13 18.89 -8.40 -22.00
N ASP A 14 17.66 -7.89 -21.79
CA ASP A 14 16.49 -8.38 -22.52
C ASP A 14 16.58 -7.99 -24.01
N LYS A 15 16.71 -9.01 -24.86
CA LYS A 15 16.86 -8.83 -26.32
C LYS A 15 15.70 -8.06 -26.96
N HIS A 16 14.49 -8.14 -26.41
CA HIS A 16 13.32 -7.44 -26.94
C HIS A 16 13.35 -5.97 -26.56
N LEU A 17 13.78 -5.64 -25.33
CA LEU A 17 14.04 -4.26 -24.93
C LEU A 17 15.14 -3.64 -25.77
N GLN A 18 16.27 -4.34 -25.95
CA GLN A 18 17.39 -3.85 -26.77
C GLN A 18 16.97 -3.56 -28.21
N ARG A 19 16.23 -4.48 -28.82
CA ARG A 19 15.70 -4.29 -30.18
C ARG A 19 14.72 -3.12 -30.24
N LEU A 20 13.85 -2.96 -29.24
CA LEU A 20 12.90 -1.84 -29.16
C LEU A 20 13.63 -0.49 -29.04
N LEU A 21 14.62 -0.37 -28.16
CA LEU A 21 15.45 0.84 -28.03
C LEU A 21 16.16 1.17 -29.35
N ALA A 22 16.74 0.15 -30.01
CA ALA A 22 17.40 0.33 -31.30
C ALA A 22 16.44 0.82 -32.39
N THR A 23 15.26 0.19 -32.51
CA THR A 23 14.21 0.60 -33.47
C THR A 23 13.76 2.04 -33.26
N LEU A 24 13.67 2.50 -32.01
CA LEU A 24 13.28 3.87 -31.72
C LEU A 24 14.40 4.87 -31.97
N ALA A 25 15.67 4.48 -31.80
CA ALA A 25 16.84 5.34 -31.95
C ALA A 25 17.32 5.53 -33.42
N GLU A 26 16.61 5.01 -34.42
CA GLU A 26 16.99 5.16 -35.83
C GLU A 26 16.87 6.62 -36.32
N GLY A 27 17.60 6.99 -37.38
CA GLY A 27 17.42 8.27 -38.06
C GLY A 27 17.66 9.52 -37.20
N GLY A 28 18.52 9.43 -36.18
CA GLY A 28 18.86 10.56 -35.30
C GLY A 28 17.85 10.81 -34.16
N GLU A 29 16.91 9.89 -33.96
CA GLU A 29 16.09 9.85 -32.75
C GLU A 29 16.84 9.15 -31.61
N GLU A 30 16.37 9.34 -30.39
CA GLU A 30 16.94 8.73 -29.20
C GLU A 30 15.87 8.06 -28.36
N ALA A 31 16.24 6.97 -27.68
CA ALA A 31 15.41 6.27 -26.72
C ALA A 31 16.27 5.81 -25.55
N ARG A 32 15.84 6.09 -24.32
CA ARG A 32 16.55 5.75 -23.08
C ARG A 32 15.58 5.22 -22.06
N VAL A 33 16.00 4.25 -21.26
CA VAL A 33 15.22 3.84 -20.08
C VAL A 33 15.25 4.96 -19.04
N ALA A 34 14.13 5.29 -18.44
CA ALA A 34 13.99 6.47 -17.58
C ALA A 34 13.52 6.13 -16.17
N GLY A 35 13.90 6.98 -15.21
CA GLY A 35 13.30 7.06 -13.88
C GLY A 35 13.53 5.83 -13.00
N GLY A 36 12.43 5.16 -12.65
CA GLY A 36 12.40 4.19 -11.56
C GLY A 36 13.32 2.98 -11.74
N ALA A 37 13.41 2.45 -12.97
CA ALA A 37 14.29 1.33 -13.30
C ALA A 37 15.77 1.68 -13.07
N VAL A 38 16.18 2.88 -13.49
CA VAL A 38 17.56 3.38 -13.32
C VAL A 38 17.89 3.59 -11.84
N ARG A 39 17.01 4.29 -11.11
CA ARG A 39 17.12 4.52 -9.66
C ARG A 39 17.25 3.21 -8.89
N ASN A 40 16.32 2.28 -9.11
CA ASN A 40 16.28 1.04 -8.35
C ASN A 40 17.53 0.18 -8.65
N THR A 41 18.00 0.15 -9.89
CA THR A 41 19.24 -0.54 -10.25
C THR A 41 20.45 0.05 -9.52
N LEU A 42 20.58 1.38 -9.49
CA LEU A 42 21.67 2.05 -8.76
C LEU A 42 21.61 1.79 -7.24
N MET A 43 20.40 1.61 -6.69
CA MET A 43 20.16 1.37 -5.26
C MET A 43 20.15 -0.12 -4.87
N GLY A 44 20.34 -1.04 -5.81
CA GLY A 44 20.21 -2.49 -5.57
C GLY A 44 18.79 -2.93 -5.16
N GLN A 45 17.77 -2.20 -5.62
CA GLN A 45 16.37 -2.49 -5.36
C GLN A 45 15.74 -3.24 -6.55
N PRO A 46 14.69 -4.05 -6.31
CA PRO A 46 13.94 -4.70 -7.40
C PRO A 46 13.38 -3.68 -8.40
N VAL A 47 13.44 -4.01 -9.68
CA VAL A 47 12.81 -3.24 -10.77
C VAL A 47 11.53 -3.97 -11.18
N ALA A 48 10.39 -3.30 -11.03
CA ALA A 48 9.08 -3.86 -11.41
C ALA A 48 8.71 -3.48 -12.85
N ASP A 49 8.85 -2.20 -13.19
CA ASP A 49 8.43 -1.61 -14.45
C ASP A 49 9.59 -0.86 -15.12
N ILE A 50 9.57 -0.81 -16.46
CA ILE A 50 10.59 -0.16 -17.29
C ILE A 50 9.89 0.85 -18.19
N ASP A 51 10.15 2.13 -17.91
CA ASP A 51 9.68 3.25 -18.72
C ASP A 51 10.77 3.66 -19.69
N ILE A 52 10.39 3.99 -20.91
CA ILE A 52 11.28 4.48 -21.96
C ILE A 52 10.91 5.94 -22.26
N ALA A 53 11.89 6.83 -22.25
CA ALA A 53 11.76 8.18 -22.76
C ALA A 53 12.34 8.25 -24.17
N THR A 54 11.71 8.98 -25.08
CA THR A 54 12.17 9.10 -26.48
C THR A 54 11.95 10.49 -27.07
N THR A 55 12.78 10.88 -28.02
CA THR A 55 12.57 12.08 -28.84
C THR A 55 11.48 11.89 -29.89
N CYS A 56 11.07 10.64 -30.19
CA CYS A 56 9.98 10.35 -31.11
C CYS A 56 8.64 10.91 -30.60
N LEU A 57 7.88 11.57 -31.47
CA LEU A 57 6.48 11.88 -31.20
C LEU A 57 5.64 10.60 -31.09
N PRO A 58 4.43 10.63 -30.48
CA PRO A 58 3.64 9.42 -30.25
C PRO A 58 3.31 8.65 -31.53
N GLN A 59 2.93 9.35 -32.60
CA GLN A 59 2.62 8.72 -33.89
C GLN A 59 3.85 8.09 -34.54
N GLU A 60 5.01 8.73 -34.39
CA GLU A 60 6.27 8.18 -34.91
C GLU A 60 6.73 6.97 -34.09
N THR A 61 6.50 6.99 -32.78
CA THR A 61 6.74 5.84 -31.89
C THR A 61 5.90 4.64 -32.34
N ILE A 62 4.60 4.84 -32.61
CA ILE A 62 3.71 3.79 -33.13
C ILE A 62 4.23 3.26 -34.47
N ARG A 63 4.47 4.14 -35.44
CA ARG A 63 4.93 3.77 -36.79
C ARG A 63 6.22 2.95 -36.73
N ARG A 64 7.19 3.36 -35.93
CA ARG A 64 8.48 2.66 -35.77
C ARG A 64 8.33 1.33 -35.05
N ALA A 65 7.57 1.30 -33.95
CA ALA A 65 7.33 0.07 -33.22
C ALA A 65 6.66 -0.99 -34.11
N GLU A 66 5.64 -0.62 -34.87
CA GLU A 66 4.93 -1.50 -35.80
C GLU A 66 5.82 -1.96 -36.96
N ALA A 67 6.62 -1.06 -37.55
CA ALA A 67 7.62 -1.41 -38.56
C ALA A 67 8.69 -2.38 -38.00
N GLY A 68 9.02 -2.24 -36.71
CA GLY A 68 9.87 -3.17 -35.96
C GLY A 68 9.18 -4.49 -35.59
N GLY A 69 7.91 -4.70 -35.96
CA GLY A 69 7.14 -5.90 -35.65
C GLY A 69 6.68 -5.99 -34.19
N PHE A 70 6.61 -4.87 -33.49
CA PHE A 70 6.04 -4.78 -32.14
C PHE A 70 4.58 -4.31 -32.21
N LYS A 71 3.78 -4.70 -31.22
CA LYS A 71 2.41 -4.19 -31.09
C LYS A 71 2.43 -2.89 -30.30
N ALA A 72 1.96 -1.80 -30.89
CA ALA A 72 1.75 -0.53 -30.20
C ALA A 72 0.28 -0.38 -29.74
N VAL A 73 0.08 0.22 -28.58
CA VAL A 73 -1.24 0.50 -27.99
C VAL A 73 -1.28 1.96 -27.55
N PRO A 74 -2.25 2.77 -28.05
CA PRO A 74 -2.35 4.19 -27.74
C PRO A 74 -2.95 4.41 -26.35
N THR A 75 -2.15 4.28 -25.30
CA THR A 75 -2.60 4.30 -23.89
C THR A 75 -2.65 5.70 -23.26
N GLY A 76 -2.03 6.71 -23.87
CA GLY A 76 -2.02 8.08 -23.34
C GLY A 76 -1.42 9.09 -24.31
N ILE A 77 -1.84 9.07 -25.58
CA ILE A 77 -1.28 9.89 -26.67
C ILE A 77 -1.27 11.38 -26.33
N ASP A 78 -2.34 11.90 -25.70
CA ASP A 78 -2.46 13.31 -25.34
C ASP A 78 -1.38 13.78 -24.36
N HIS A 79 -0.81 12.85 -23.61
CA HIS A 79 0.32 13.08 -22.69
C HIS A 79 1.65 12.58 -23.26
N GLY A 80 1.66 12.06 -24.48
CA GLY A 80 2.86 11.59 -25.15
C GLY A 80 3.23 10.15 -24.85
N THR A 81 2.35 9.35 -24.23
CA THR A 81 2.63 7.96 -23.87
C THR A 81 1.98 6.97 -24.83
N VAL A 82 2.78 6.00 -25.28
CA VAL A 82 2.37 4.83 -26.07
C VAL A 82 2.89 3.59 -25.36
N THR A 83 2.04 2.58 -25.17
CA THR A 83 2.51 1.29 -24.65
C THR A 83 2.90 0.39 -25.82
N VAL A 84 4.10 -0.16 -25.81
CA VAL A 84 4.57 -1.13 -26.81
C VAL A 84 4.78 -2.49 -26.16
N ILE A 85 4.26 -3.54 -26.81
CA ILE A 85 4.45 -4.92 -26.36
C ILE A 85 5.67 -5.51 -27.07
N ALA A 86 6.70 -5.84 -26.32
CA ALA A 86 7.92 -6.45 -26.81
C ALA A 86 8.26 -7.70 -25.98
N GLY A 87 8.38 -8.86 -26.63
CA GLY A 87 8.63 -10.14 -25.92
C GLY A 87 7.49 -10.54 -24.96
N GLY A 88 6.25 -10.13 -25.25
CA GLY A 88 5.09 -10.36 -24.37
C GLY A 88 5.01 -9.43 -23.15
N LYS A 89 5.94 -8.48 -23.00
CA LYS A 89 5.97 -7.51 -21.89
C LYS A 89 5.55 -6.12 -22.39
N PRO A 90 4.76 -5.37 -21.62
CA PRO A 90 4.47 -3.98 -21.92
C PRO A 90 5.63 -3.07 -21.52
N TYR A 91 5.93 -2.09 -22.36
CA TYR A 91 6.84 -0.98 -22.08
C TYR A 91 6.09 0.33 -22.31
N GLU A 92 6.09 1.22 -21.32
CA GLU A 92 5.54 2.57 -21.49
C GLU A 92 6.59 3.46 -22.13
N ILE A 93 6.27 4.03 -23.29
CA ILE A 93 7.17 4.87 -24.06
C ILE A 93 6.59 6.28 -24.09
N THR A 94 7.32 7.23 -23.51
CA THR A 94 6.87 8.61 -23.38
C THR A 94 7.78 9.56 -24.17
N THR A 95 7.19 10.36 -25.05
CA THR A 95 7.89 11.44 -25.74
C THR A 95 8.41 12.46 -24.73
N LEU A 96 9.66 12.91 -24.90
CA LEU A 96 10.23 13.98 -24.09
C LEU A 96 9.31 15.20 -24.14
N ARG A 97 9.05 15.77 -22.98
CA ARG A 97 8.11 16.87 -22.85
C ARG A 97 8.53 17.87 -21.80
N ALA A 98 8.09 19.10 -21.98
CA ALA A 98 8.10 20.15 -20.96
C ALA A 98 6.65 20.50 -20.62
N ASP A 99 6.39 20.82 -19.36
CA ASP A 99 5.07 21.28 -18.96
C ASP A 99 4.94 22.78 -19.26
N ILE A 100 3.89 23.19 -19.99
CA ILE A 100 3.61 24.59 -20.34
C ILE A 100 2.76 25.23 -19.23
N GLU A 101 1.72 24.53 -18.82
CA GLU A 101 0.82 24.89 -17.72
C GLU A 101 0.52 23.63 -16.93
N THR A 102 0.58 23.72 -15.60
CA THR A 102 0.28 22.61 -14.70
C THR A 102 -0.73 23.04 -13.65
N ASP A 103 -1.84 22.32 -13.56
CA ASP A 103 -2.75 22.36 -12.42
C ASP A 103 -3.00 20.92 -11.95
N GLY A 104 -2.14 20.44 -11.04
CA GLY A 104 -2.16 19.10 -10.49
C GLY A 104 -2.02 18.02 -11.57
N ARG A 105 -3.14 17.35 -11.90
CA ARG A 105 -3.18 16.27 -12.91
C ARG A 105 -3.37 16.78 -14.34
N ARG A 106 -3.72 18.05 -14.52
CA ARG A 106 -3.95 18.65 -15.84
C ARG A 106 -2.70 19.41 -16.22
N ALA A 107 -1.89 18.80 -17.07
CA ALA A 107 -0.73 19.46 -17.66
C ALA A 107 -0.94 19.60 -19.16
N LYS A 108 -0.77 20.82 -19.68
CA LYS A 108 -0.59 21.04 -21.11
C LYS A 108 0.91 20.86 -21.39
N VAL A 109 1.24 19.89 -22.23
CA VAL A 109 2.63 19.52 -22.49
C VAL A 109 3.09 20.01 -23.86
N SER A 110 4.34 20.43 -23.95
CA SER A 110 5.05 20.65 -25.21
C SER A 110 5.98 19.46 -25.44
N PHE A 111 5.82 18.77 -26.57
CA PHE A 111 6.79 17.74 -26.96
C PHE A 111 8.06 18.39 -27.50
N GLY A 112 9.20 17.80 -27.16
CA GLY A 112 10.50 18.33 -27.54
C GLY A 112 11.54 17.24 -27.67
N ARG A 113 12.80 17.68 -27.81
CA ARG A 113 13.97 16.80 -27.93
C ARG A 113 15.01 17.02 -26.83
N ASP A 114 14.71 17.92 -25.89
CA ASP A 114 15.65 18.31 -24.83
C ASP A 114 15.47 17.44 -23.58
N TRP A 115 16.45 16.57 -23.34
CA TRP A 115 16.51 15.70 -22.18
C TRP A 115 16.59 16.45 -20.85
N LYS A 116 17.21 17.64 -20.84
CA LYS A 116 17.34 18.45 -19.63
C LYS A 116 15.98 19.03 -19.25
N LEU A 117 15.21 19.53 -20.21
CA LEU A 117 13.85 20.00 -19.96
C LEU A 117 12.92 18.87 -19.48
N ASP A 118 13.04 17.65 -20.03
CA ASP A 118 12.30 16.50 -19.52
C ASP A 118 12.71 16.12 -18.09
N ALA A 119 14.00 16.22 -17.77
CA ALA A 119 14.51 15.95 -16.42
C ALA A 119 13.98 17.00 -15.43
N GLU A 120 14.04 18.28 -15.80
CA GLU A 120 13.65 19.41 -14.95
C GLU A 120 12.16 19.42 -14.58
N ARG A 121 11.27 18.91 -15.44
CA ARG A 121 9.85 18.78 -15.11
C ARG A 121 9.52 17.64 -14.15
N ARG A 122 10.44 16.70 -13.87
CA ARG A 122 10.19 15.59 -12.92
C ARG A 122 10.24 16.07 -11.48
N ASP A 123 9.71 15.28 -10.56
CA ASP A 123 9.56 15.71 -9.17
C ASP A 123 10.88 15.71 -8.39
N PHE A 124 11.61 14.59 -8.41
CA PHE A 124 12.80 14.37 -7.61
C PHE A 124 14.00 14.00 -8.47
N THR A 125 15.18 14.43 -8.04
CA THR A 125 16.46 14.22 -8.76
C THR A 125 16.72 12.74 -9.03
N ILE A 126 16.47 11.89 -8.04
CA ILE A 126 16.60 10.43 -8.14
C ILE A 126 15.62 9.77 -9.12
N ASN A 127 14.59 10.49 -9.59
CA ASN A 127 13.59 10.01 -10.56
C ASN A 127 13.82 10.56 -11.98
N ALA A 128 14.83 11.40 -12.16
CA ALA A 128 15.18 12.06 -13.43
C ALA A 128 16.52 11.58 -13.97
N LEU A 129 16.73 10.28 -13.88
CA LEU A 129 17.88 9.56 -14.40
C LEU A 129 17.48 8.79 -15.66
N TYR A 130 18.41 8.68 -16.60
CA TYR A 130 18.22 7.93 -17.82
C TYR A 130 19.35 6.92 -18.00
N ALA A 131 19.08 5.81 -18.65
CA ALA A 131 20.07 4.81 -19.04
C ALA A 131 19.99 4.57 -20.55
N GLU A 132 21.14 4.67 -21.21
CA GLU A 132 21.30 4.29 -22.61
C GLU A 132 21.30 2.77 -22.77
N ALA A 133 21.17 2.30 -24.01
CA ALA A 133 21.07 0.87 -24.32
C ALA A 133 22.29 0.05 -23.84
N ASP A 134 23.47 0.69 -23.74
CA ASP A 134 24.70 0.07 -23.23
C ASP A 134 24.91 0.24 -21.72
N GLY A 135 23.96 0.85 -21.02
CA GLY A 135 23.96 0.99 -19.57
C GLY A 135 24.65 2.25 -19.05
N ARG A 136 25.16 3.13 -19.91
CA ARG A 136 25.61 4.46 -19.47
C ARG A 136 24.43 5.23 -18.85
N VAL A 137 24.65 5.78 -17.66
CA VAL A 137 23.67 6.61 -16.95
C VAL A 137 23.88 8.08 -17.32
N VAL A 138 22.79 8.72 -17.73
CA VAL A 138 22.71 10.16 -17.98
C VAL A 138 21.98 10.81 -16.81
N ASP A 139 22.69 11.70 -16.10
CA ASP A 139 22.18 12.49 -14.99
C ASP A 139 22.35 13.97 -15.28
N LEU A 140 21.22 14.69 -15.39
CA LEU A 140 21.17 16.10 -15.76
C LEU A 140 20.80 17.01 -14.58
N VAL A 141 20.52 16.43 -13.41
CA VAL A 141 19.97 17.15 -12.25
C VAL A 141 20.64 16.78 -10.91
N GLY A 142 21.65 15.92 -10.94
CA GLY A 142 22.41 15.48 -9.76
C GLY A 142 21.75 14.36 -8.97
N GLY A 143 20.96 13.50 -9.63
CA GLY A 143 20.30 12.36 -9.02
C GLY A 143 21.25 11.26 -8.52
N ILE A 144 22.42 11.07 -9.15
CA ILE A 144 23.39 10.05 -8.73
C ILE A 144 23.96 10.37 -7.35
N ALA A 145 24.41 11.61 -7.15
CA ALA A 145 24.93 12.05 -5.86
C ALA A 145 23.85 11.98 -4.76
N ASP A 146 22.59 12.28 -5.11
CA ASP A 146 21.46 12.16 -4.20
C ASP A 146 21.13 10.68 -3.85
N ILE A 147 21.29 9.75 -4.80
CA ILE A 147 21.17 8.30 -4.53
C ILE A 147 22.28 7.84 -3.57
N GLU A 148 23.53 8.22 -3.84
CA GLU A 148 24.69 7.84 -2.99
C GLU A 148 24.51 8.36 -1.56
N ALA A 149 24.03 9.60 -1.41
CA ALA A 149 23.75 10.22 -0.12
C ALA A 149 22.41 9.79 0.52
N ARG A 150 21.62 8.91 -0.13
CA ARG A 150 20.25 8.55 0.29
C ARG A 150 19.37 9.79 0.57
N ARG A 151 19.53 10.84 -0.24
CA ARG A 151 18.86 12.13 -0.09
C ARG A 151 17.74 12.26 -1.11
N LEU A 152 16.50 12.46 -0.63
CA LEU A 152 15.40 12.82 -1.50
C LEU A 152 15.32 14.35 -1.67
N ARG A 153 15.54 14.84 -2.88
CA ARG A 153 15.56 16.27 -3.20
C ARG A 153 14.70 16.59 -4.43
N PHE A 154 13.94 17.68 -4.34
CA PHE A 154 13.17 18.22 -5.48
C PHE A 154 14.11 18.73 -6.58
N ILE A 155 13.65 18.69 -7.83
CA ILE A 155 14.34 19.35 -8.93
C ILE A 155 13.87 20.81 -9.02
N GLY A 156 14.80 21.75 -8.89
CA GLY A 156 14.49 23.18 -8.86
C GLY A 156 13.98 23.66 -7.49
N ASP A 157 13.12 24.67 -7.49
CA ASP A 157 12.52 25.24 -6.26
C ASP A 157 11.40 24.32 -5.71
N PRO A 158 11.54 23.77 -4.49
CA PRO A 158 10.55 22.84 -3.93
C PRO A 158 9.14 23.43 -3.81
N GLU A 159 9.01 24.72 -3.49
CA GLU A 159 7.68 25.33 -3.35
C GLU A 159 6.98 25.47 -4.71
N ALA A 160 7.68 25.93 -5.75
CA ALA A 160 7.18 25.95 -7.12
C ALA A 160 6.75 24.53 -7.54
N ARG A 161 7.59 23.53 -7.27
CA ARG A 161 7.26 22.13 -7.61
C ARG A 161 6.01 21.66 -6.88
N ILE A 162 5.82 21.99 -5.61
CA ILE A 162 4.62 21.59 -4.87
C ILE A 162 3.37 22.33 -5.37
N ARG A 163 3.49 23.60 -5.77
CA ARG A 163 2.35 24.37 -6.33
C ARG A 163 1.88 23.81 -7.68
N GLU A 164 2.77 23.21 -8.48
CA GLU A 164 2.39 22.49 -9.70
C GLU A 164 1.45 21.30 -9.40
N ASP A 165 1.72 20.55 -8.32
CA ASP A 165 0.87 19.45 -7.84
C ASP A 165 1.12 19.16 -6.36
N TYR A 166 0.16 19.52 -5.50
CA TYR A 166 0.27 19.33 -4.05
C TYR A 166 0.44 17.86 -3.64
N LEU A 167 0.12 16.89 -4.52
CA LEU A 167 0.39 15.48 -4.28
C LEU A 167 1.88 15.20 -4.04
N ARG A 168 2.76 16.06 -4.55
CA ARG A 168 4.21 15.95 -4.36
C ARG A 168 4.65 16.03 -2.90
N ILE A 169 3.83 16.61 -2.01
CA ILE A 169 4.07 16.55 -0.56
C ILE A 169 3.99 15.10 -0.08
N LEU A 170 2.93 14.36 -0.44
CA LEU A 170 2.77 12.96 -0.05
C LEU A 170 3.82 12.08 -0.74
N ARG A 171 4.14 12.37 -2.01
CA ARG A 171 5.21 11.68 -2.73
C ARG A 171 6.57 11.89 -2.07
N PHE A 172 6.86 13.09 -1.56
CA PHE A 172 8.10 13.38 -0.84
C PHE A 172 8.26 12.43 0.36
N PHE A 173 7.26 12.34 1.23
CA PHE A 173 7.32 11.43 2.38
C PHE A 173 7.34 9.96 1.95
N ARG A 174 6.58 9.58 0.90
CA ARG A 174 6.61 8.22 0.35
C ARG A 174 8.02 7.87 -0.12
N PHE A 175 8.58 8.64 -1.06
CA PHE A 175 9.90 8.33 -1.60
C PHE A 175 10.98 8.39 -0.52
N PHE A 176 10.84 9.25 0.49
CA PHE A 176 11.74 9.27 1.63
C PHE A 176 11.65 7.96 2.44
N ALA A 177 10.44 7.41 2.65
CA ALA A 177 10.26 6.12 3.31
C ALA A 177 10.91 4.95 2.54
N TRP A 178 10.91 5.00 1.20
CA TRP A 178 11.44 3.93 0.36
C TRP A 178 12.95 4.03 0.11
N TYR A 179 13.47 5.24 -0.04
CA TYR A 179 14.81 5.46 -0.60
C TYR A 179 15.67 6.40 0.26
N GLY A 180 15.05 7.17 1.15
CA GLY A 180 15.75 8.12 2.01
C GLY A 180 16.40 7.47 3.22
N ASP A 181 17.45 8.10 3.71
CA ASP A 181 18.03 7.79 5.02
C ASP A 181 18.42 9.09 5.73
N GLY A 182 18.65 9.01 7.04
CA GLY A 182 18.97 10.17 7.88
C GLY A 182 17.86 11.22 7.92
N ARG A 183 18.22 12.47 7.62
CA ARG A 183 17.33 13.65 7.63
C ARG A 183 16.88 13.98 6.21
N PRO A 184 15.59 14.27 5.97
CA PRO A 184 15.12 14.74 4.68
C PRO A 184 15.79 16.04 4.26
N ASP A 185 15.79 16.32 2.96
CA ASP A 185 16.22 17.60 2.43
C ASP A 185 15.47 18.77 3.11
N ALA A 186 16.23 19.73 3.61
CA ALA A 186 15.69 20.77 4.50
C ALA A 186 14.71 21.70 3.78
N GLU A 187 15.03 22.10 2.54
CA GLU A 187 14.17 22.98 1.75
C GLU A 187 12.91 22.25 1.29
N GLY A 188 13.03 20.98 0.85
CA GLY A 188 11.88 20.13 0.55
C GLY A 188 10.92 19.96 1.72
N LEU A 189 11.46 19.67 2.92
CA LEU A 189 10.66 19.53 4.14
C LEU A 189 9.97 20.84 4.53
N LYS A 190 10.67 21.97 4.44
CA LYS A 190 10.13 23.31 4.73
C LYS A 190 9.01 23.69 3.78
N ALA A 191 9.18 23.42 2.48
CA ALA A 191 8.15 23.64 1.48
C ALA A 191 6.91 22.77 1.74
N CYS A 192 7.10 21.49 2.10
CA CYS A 192 6.00 20.61 2.51
C CYS A 192 5.22 21.19 3.71
N ALA A 193 5.92 21.67 4.74
CA ALA A 193 5.29 22.24 5.93
C ALA A 193 4.51 23.53 5.64
N ARG A 194 4.99 24.36 4.71
CA ARG A 194 4.34 25.62 4.29
C ARG A 194 3.11 25.38 3.42
N LEU A 195 3.15 24.38 2.54
CA LEU A 195 2.14 24.18 1.49
C LEU A 195 1.16 23.03 1.77
N LYS A 196 1.24 22.39 2.95
CA LYS A 196 0.38 21.27 3.37
C LYS A 196 -1.12 21.51 3.22
N GLU A 197 -1.59 22.75 3.35
CA GLU A 197 -3.02 23.09 3.21
C GLU A 197 -3.54 22.81 1.79
N GLY A 198 -2.67 22.87 0.78
CA GLY A 198 -3.03 22.50 -0.59
C GLY A 198 -3.39 21.02 -0.78
N LEU A 199 -3.09 20.15 0.20
CA LEU A 199 -3.55 18.76 0.19
C LEU A 199 -5.09 18.65 0.16
N ALA A 200 -5.81 19.64 0.69
CA ALA A 200 -7.28 19.69 0.67
C ALA A 200 -7.86 19.82 -0.75
N GLN A 201 -7.04 20.22 -1.74
CA GLN A 201 -7.45 20.37 -3.15
C GLN A 201 -7.34 19.04 -3.92
N LEU A 202 -6.71 18.02 -3.34
CA LEU A 202 -6.48 16.73 -3.98
C LEU A 202 -7.72 15.84 -3.89
N SER A 203 -7.88 14.96 -4.88
CA SER A 203 -8.88 13.89 -4.76
C SER A 203 -8.47 12.89 -3.67
N ALA A 204 -9.47 12.39 -2.96
CA ALA A 204 -9.32 11.43 -1.88
C ALA A 204 -8.55 10.17 -2.31
N GLU A 205 -8.82 9.66 -3.51
CA GLU A 205 -8.18 8.47 -4.07
C GLU A 205 -6.68 8.67 -4.28
N ARG A 206 -6.27 9.87 -4.72
CA ARG A 206 -4.85 10.21 -4.89
C ARG A 206 -4.14 10.28 -3.54
N VAL A 207 -4.78 10.90 -2.55
CA VAL A 207 -4.27 10.96 -1.17
C VAL A 207 -4.11 9.55 -0.61
N TRP A 208 -5.14 8.71 -0.70
CA TRP A 208 -5.10 7.34 -0.22
C TRP A 208 -4.04 6.51 -0.94
N SER A 209 -3.92 6.62 -2.26
CA SER A 209 -2.92 5.88 -3.03
C SER A 209 -1.49 6.17 -2.55
N GLU A 210 -1.17 7.44 -2.26
CA GLU A 210 0.15 7.82 -1.76
C GLU A 210 0.36 7.39 -0.29
N LEU A 211 -0.63 7.56 0.58
CA LEU A 211 -0.57 7.07 1.97
C LEU A 211 -0.38 5.55 2.03
N LYS A 212 -1.14 4.79 1.24
CA LYS A 212 -1.04 3.33 1.17
C LYS A 212 0.36 2.91 0.73
N LYS A 213 0.93 3.55 -0.31
CA LYS A 213 2.30 3.27 -0.76
C LYS A 213 3.36 3.66 0.25
N LEU A 214 3.15 4.75 1.01
CA LEU A 214 4.02 5.11 2.13
C LEU A 214 3.98 4.03 3.21
N LEU A 215 2.78 3.57 3.60
CA LEU A 215 2.60 2.49 4.58
C LEU A 215 3.07 1.13 4.08
N SER A 216 3.28 0.94 2.77
CA SER A 216 3.91 -0.26 2.20
C SER A 216 5.43 -0.23 2.16
N ALA A 217 6.09 0.90 2.51
CA ALA A 217 7.54 0.99 2.52
C ALA A 217 8.18 -0.01 3.51
N PRO A 218 9.42 -0.49 3.32
CA PRO A 218 10.05 -1.43 4.25
C PRO A 218 9.96 -0.95 5.71
N ASP A 219 10.25 0.33 5.97
CA ASP A 219 10.05 1.00 7.25
C ASP A 219 9.49 2.43 7.03
N PRO A 220 8.20 2.69 7.31
CA PRO A 220 7.60 4.00 7.14
C PRO A 220 7.84 4.93 8.34
N SER A 221 8.39 4.43 9.45
CA SER A 221 8.33 5.10 10.75
C SER A 221 8.98 6.48 10.73
N ARG A 222 10.15 6.59 10.11
CA ARG A 222 10.90 7.85 10.02
C ARG A 222 10.20 8.86 9.12
N ALA A 223 9.63 8.41 8.01
CA ALA A 223 8.87 9.27 7.12
C ALA A 223 7.61 9.80 7.81
N LEU A 224 6.89 8.94 8.55
CA LEU A 224 5.73 9.33 9.36
C LEU A 224 6.10 10.38 10.42
N LEU A 225 7.27 10.23 11.08
CA LEU A 225 7.76 11.20 12.06
C LEU A 225 7.96 12.59 11.42
N TRP A 226 8.68 12.66 10.29
CA TRP A 226 8.90 13.93 9.58
C TRP A 226 7.59 14.49 8.99
N MET A 227 6.70 13.62 8.51
CA MET A 227 5.39 14.00 8.00
C MET A 227 4.50 14.60 9.10
N ARG A 228 4.57 14.05 10.32
CA ARG A 228 3.91 14.61 11.51
C ARG A 228 4.52 15.94 11.93
N GLN A 229 5.86 16.05 11.94
CA GLN A 229 6.56 17.30 12.28
C GLN A 229 6.25 18.43 11.29
N ALA A 230 6.07 18.11 10.00
CA ALA A 230 5.62 19.07 9.00
C ALA A 230 4.11 19.36 9.05
N SER A 231 3.36 18.70 9.94
CA SER A 231 1.88 18.68 10.01
C SER A 231 1.18 18.18 8.74
N ALA A 232 1.93 17.61 7.79
CA ALA A 232 1.39 17.00 6.58
C ALA A 232 0.60 15.72 6.90
N LEU A 233 0.99 14.99 7.96
CA LEU A 233 0.27 13.80 8.41
C LEU A 233 -1.10 14.16 8.95
N THR A 234 -1.20 15.20 9.79
CA THR A 234 -2.48 15.72 10.29
C THR A 234 -3.39 16.18 9.16
N ALA A 235 -2.84 16.83 8.13
CA ALA A 235 -3.61 17.26 6.97
C ALA A 235 -4.18 16.09 6.14
N ALA A 236 -3.42 15.00 5.99
CA ALA A 236 -3.83 13.84 5.20
C ALA A 236 -4.67 12.82 5.99
N LEU A 237 -4.30 12.60 7.26
CA LEU A 237 -4.83 11.58 8.18
C LEU A 237 -5.01 12.17 9.60
N PRO A 238 -5.98 13.09 9.79
CA PRO A 238 -6.24 13.74 11.08
C PRO A 238 -6.57 12.77 12.21
N GLU A 239 -7.08 11.58 11.89
CA GLU A 239 -7.40 10.52 12.86
C GLU A 239 -6.17 10.04 13.64
N SER A 240 -4.95 10.25 13.08
CA SER A 240 -3.69 9.90 13.74
C SER A 240 -3.19 10.93 14.75
N GLU A 241 -3.69 12.17 14.74
CA GLU A 241 -3.06 13.29 15.46
C GLU A 241 -2.98 13.07 16.98
N LYS A 242 -4.11 12.69 17.58
CA LYS A 242 -4.20 12.39 19.03
C LYS A 242 -3.79 10.97 19.37
N TRP A 243 -3.93 10.04 18.42
CA TRP A 243 -3.61 8.63 18.62
C TRP A 243 -2.10 8.38 18.62
N GLY A 244 -1.37 9.09 17.77
CA GLY A 244 0.07 8.96 17.60
C GLY A 244 0.46 7.89 16.58
N ILE A 245 1.78 7.77 16.40
CA ILE A 245 2.39 6.84 15.44
C ILE A 245 3.31 5.83 16.14
N ASP A 246 3.38 5.84 17.46
CA ASP A 246 4.44 5.17 18.23
C ASP A 246 4.42 3.63 18.04
N ALA A 247 3.24 3.06 17.80
CA ALA A 247 3.06 1.64 17.55
C ALA A 247 3.72 1.15 16.25
N ILE A 248 3.99 2.04 15.28
CA ILE A 248 4.52 1.65 13.97
C ILE A 248 5.91 0.99 14.08
N HIS A 249 6.76 1.49 14.98
CA HIS A 249 8.11 0.97 15.18
C HIS A 249 8.09 -0.48 15.69
N GLY A 250 7.22 -0.76 16.67
CA GLY A 250 7.04 -2.10 17.22
C GLY A 250 6.47 -3.06 16.18
N LEU A 251 5.49 -2.60 15.39
CA LEU A 251 4.90 -3.39 14.32
C LEU A 251 5.92 -3.74 13.22
N THR A 252 6.67 -2.76 12.70
CA THR A 252 7.67 -3.02 11.65
C THR A 252 8.77 -3.97 12.12
N ARG A 253 9.18 -3.89 13.39
CA ARG A 253 10.11 -4.86 13.98
C ARG A 253 9.49 -6.26 14.05
N ALA A 254 8.26 -6.37 14.55
CA ALA A 254 7.55 -7.65 14.63
C ALA A 254 7.34 -8.28 13.25
N GLU A 255 7.00 -7.48 12.23
CA GLU A 255 6.89 -7.94 10.84
C GLU A 255 8.20 -8.59 10.37
N LYS A 256 9.35 -7.94 10.61
CA LYS A 256 10.66 -8.48 10.25
C LYS A 256 11.00 -9.75 11.02
N ASP A 257 10.85 -9.72 12.34
CA ASP A 257 11.24 -10.83 13.22
C ASP A 257 10.39 -12.09 13.00
N LEU A 258 9.10 -11.91 12.70
CA LEU A 258 8.12 -12.99 12.54
C LEU A 258 7.84 -13.33 11.07
N GLY A 259 8.53 -12.68 10.13
CA GLY A 259 8.39 -12.92 8.69
C GLY A 259 7.02 -12.53 8.12
N TRP A 260 6.36 -11.52 8.68
CA TRP A 260 5.11 -11.00 8.10
C TRP A 260 5.43 -10.05 6.95
N ALA A 261 4.71 -10.21 5.84
CA ALA A 261 4.77 -9.24 4.76
C ALA A 261 4.22 -7.87 5.24
N PRO A 262 4.85 -6.75 4.85
CA PRO A 262 4.31 -5.42 5.12
C PRO A 262 2.87 -5.28 4.66
N ASP A 263 1.98 -4.94 5.60
CA ASP A 263 0.56 -4.77 5.34
C ASP A 263 0.13 -3.32 5.61
N PRO A 264 -0.19 -2.53 4.57
CA PRO A 264 -0.50 -1.12 4.74
C PRO A 264 -1.77 -0.88 5.54
N LEU A 265 -2.73 -1.82 5.56
CA LEU A 265 -3.94 -1.68 6.38
C LEU A 265 -3.66 -1.95 7.85
N LEU A 266 -2.89 -3.00 8.16
CA LEU A 266 -2.46 -3.27 9.54
C LEU A 266 -1.63 -2.11 10.11
N ARG A 267 -0.78 -1.51 9.28
CA ARG A 267 0.01 -0.33 9.64
C ARG A 267 -0.84 0.94 9.79
N LEU A 268 -1.92 1.08 9.02
CA LEU A 268 -2.91 2.14 9.22
C LEU A 268 -3.63 1.94 10.57
N GLU A 269 -4.09 0.73 10.86
CA GLU A 269 -4.73 0.35 12.12
C GLU A 269 -3.84 0.63 13.34
N ALA A 270 -2.52 0.52 13.20
CA ALA A 270 -1.58 0.87 14.26
C ALA A 270 -1.55 2.38 14.61
N ILE A 271 -1.94 3.25 13.67
CA ILE A 271 -1.78 4.71 13.79
C ILE A 271 -3.12 5.47 13.80
N VAL A 272 -4.25 4.78 13.94
CA VAL A 272 -5.59 5.36 14.06
C VAL A 272 -6.34 4.73 15.24
N PRO A 273 -7.32 5.42 15.85
CA PRO A 273 -8.09 4.86 16.94
C PRO A 273 -9.01 3.73 16.44
N PRO A 274 -9.17 2.64 17.21
CA PRO A 274 -10.05 1.54 16.87
C PRO A 274 -11.52 1.86 17.19
N ASP A 275 -12.05 2.86 16.49
CA ASP A 275 -13.42 3.34 16.63
C ASP A 275 -14.17 3.13 15.31
N ALA A 276 -15.18 2.26 15.33
CA ALA A 276 -15.86 1.83 14.11
C ALA A 276 -16.59 2.97 13.38
N ALA A 277 -17.10 3.97 14.11
CA ALA A 277 -17.77 5.13 13.50
C ALA A 277 -16.74 6.04 12.81
N ARG A 278 -15.60 6.30 13.46
CA ARG A 278 -14.48 7.04 12.86
C ARG A 278 -13.91 6.31 11.65
N MET A 279 -13.75 4.99 11.72
CA MET A 279 -13.22 4.21 10.58
C MET A 279 -14.17 4.23 9.39
N LYS A 280 -15.49 4.24 9.63
CA LYS A 280 -16.48 4.47 8.57
C LYS A 280 -16.29 5.85 7.91
N THR A 281 -16.19 6.91 8.70
CA THR A 281 -15.97 8.27 8.17
C THR A 281 -14.63 8.40 7.42
N LEU A 282 -13.57 7.80 7.95
CA LEU A 282 -12.25 7.74 7.29
C LEU A 282 -12.34 7.05 5.92
N ALA A 283 -12.99 5.87 5.86
CA ALA A 283 -13.15 5.12 4.63
C ALA A 283 -13.96 5.88 3.56
N GLU A 284 -15.03 6.57 3.97
CA GLU A 284 -15.84 7.42 3.08
C GLU A 284 -15.06 8.64 2.57
N ARG A 285 -14.27 9.28 3.44
CA ARG A 285 -13.44 10.45 3.12
C ARG A 285 -12.31 10.10 2.16
N LEU A 286 -11.62 8.99 2.40
CA LEU A 286 -10.46 8.55 1.59
C LEU A 286 -10.83 7.59 0.45
N LYS A 287 -12.13 7.32 0.25
CA LYS A 287 -12.65 6.48 -0.86
C LYS A 287 -12.02 5.09 -0.89
N PHE A 288 -12.00 4.44 0.27
CA PHE A 288 -11.53 3.06 0.38
C PHE A 288 -12.40 2.12 -0.46
N SER A 289 -11.79 1.05 -0.97
CA SER A 289 -12.58 -0.08 -1.50
C SER A 289 -13.41 -0.73 -0.39
N THR A 290 -14.47 -1.44 -0.75
CA THR A 290 -15.33 -2.16 0.22
C THR A 290 -14.52 -3.10 1.10
N VAL A 291 -13.56 -3.82 0.51
CA VAL A 291 -12.70 -4.76 1.24
C VAL A 291 -11.83 -4.05 2.28
N GLU A 292 -11.24 -2.91 1.93
CA GLU A 292 -10.43 -2.11 2.86
C GLU A 292 -11.31 -1.54 3.98
N ALA A 293 -12.45 -0.94 3.64
CA ALA A 293 -13.38 -0.35 4.59
C ALA A 293 -13.92 -1.39 5.59
N ASP A 294 -14.30 -2.57 5.11
CA ASP A 294 -14.79 -3.65 5.97
C ASP A 294 -13.70 -4.19 6.90
N ARG A 295 -12.45 -4.34 6.43
CA ARG A 295 -11.35 -4.78 7.27
C ARG A 295 -11.13 -3.82 8.45
N LEU A 296 -11.02 -2.52 8.21
CA LEU A 296 -10.86 -1.53 9.28
C LEU A 296 -12.07 -1.53 10.24
N ARG A 297 -13.28 -1.65 9.70
CA ARG A 297 -14.50 -1.70 10.52
C ARG A 297 -14.53 -2.95 11.40
N HIS A 298 -14.19 -4.11 10.84
CA HIS A 298 -14.11 -5.38 11.56
C HIS A 298 -13.03 -5.37 12.65
N TRP A 299 -11.85 -4.82 12.35
CA TRP A 299 -10.80 -4.61 13.34
C TRP A 299 -11.25 -3.69 14.48
N ALA A 300 -11.91 -2.57 14.16
CA ALA A 300 -12.39 -1.62 15.15
C ALA A 300 -13.49 -2.22 16.05
N LEU A 301 -14.37 -3.06 15.49
CA LEU A 301 -15.42 -3.78 16.22
C LEU A 301 -14.90 -4.99 17.01
N ALA A 302 -13.74 -5.55 16.63
CA ALA A 302 -13.14 -6.67 17.34
C ALA A 302 -12.75 -6.24 18.76
N THR A 303 -13.25 -6.99 19.75
CA THR A 303 -12.96 -6.74 21.15
C THR A 303 -11.51 -7.06 21.47
N THR A 304 -10.94 -6.35 22.45
CA THR A 304 -9.59 -6.65 22.93
C THR A 304 -9.55 -8.06 23.50
N VAL A 305 -8.50 -8.80 23.14
CA VAL A 305 -8.23 -10.15 23.64
C VAL A 305 -7.10 -10.03 24.64
N GLU A 306 -7.24 -10.66 25.80
CA GLU A 306 -6.18 -10.68 26.81
C GLU A 306 -5.20 -11.83 26.51
N PRO A 307 -3.90 -11.70 26.85
CA PRO A 307 -2.91 -12.74 26.53
C PRO A 307 -3.19 -14.08 27.22
N LYS A 308 -3.91 -14.05 28.36
CA LYS A 308 -4.36 -15.23 29.11
C LYS A 308 -5.66 -15.84 28.62
N THR A 309 -6.32 -15.27 27.60
CA THR A 309 -7.56 -15.85 27.03
C THR A 309 -7.29 -17.29 26.55
N THR A 310 -8.23 -18.20 26.78
CA THR A 310 -8.13 -19.59 26.31
C THR A 310 -8.52 -19.68 24.83
N GLU A 311 -8.07 -20.71 24.13
CA GLU A 311 -8.44 -20.91 22.72
C GLU A 311 -9.95 -21.14 22.55
N GLY A 312 -10.59 -21.83 23.48
CA GLY A 312 -12.05 -22.00 23.48
C GLY A 312 -12.80 -20.68 23.59
N GLU A 313 -12.37 -19.78 24.47
CA GLU A 313 -12.98 -18.44 24.58
C GLU A 313 -12.72 -17.59 23.33
N LEU A 314 -11.50 -17.65 22.78
CA LEU A 314 -11.19 -16.98 21.52
C LEU A 314 -12.05 -17.54 20.37
N ALA A 315 -12.27 -18.85 20.29
CA ALA A 315 -13.12 -19.46 19.26
C ALA A 315 -14.56 -18.95 19.31
N LYS A 316 -15.13 -18.75 20.51
CA LYS A 316 -16.47 -18.13 20.67
C LYS A 316 -16.49 -16.71 20.11
N ARG A 317 -15.44 -15.93 20.36
CA ARG A 317 -15.29 -14.56 19.83
C ARG A 317 -15.14 -14.55 18.30
N LEU A 318 -14.29 -15.42 17.76
CA LEU A 318 -14.10 -15.59 16.32
C LEU A 318 -15.38 -16.03 15.61
N TYR A 319 -16.21 -16.86 16.26
CA TYR A 319 -17.50 -17.28 15.71
C TYR A 319 -18.49 -16.12 15.55
N ARG A 320 -18.56 -15.26 16.57
CA ARG A 320 -19.50 -14.13 16.66
C ARG A 320 -19.02 -12.90 15.88
N GLY A 321 -17.71 -12.72 15.76
CA GLY A 321 -17.10 -11.59 15.07
C GLY A 321 -16.46 -11.96 13.74
N ASP A 322 -15.59 -11.07 13.25
CA ASP A 322 -14.82 -11.27 12.04
C ASP A 322 -13.41 -11.77 12.38
N ARG A 323 -13.00 -12.86 11.73
CA ARG A 323 -11.71 -13.51 11.99
C ARG A 323 -10.53 -12.59 11.66
N GLN A 324 -10.60 -11.84 10.55
CA GLN A 324 -9.51 -10.96 10.13
C GLN A 324 -9.34 -9.81 11.12
N GLY A 325 -10.43 -9.20 11.60
CA GLY A 325 -10.38 -8.16 12.63
C GLY A 325 -9.70 -8.63 13.93
N PHE A 326 -9.98 -9.85 14.39
CA PHE A 326 -9.29 -10.42 15.55
C PHE A 326 -7.81 -10.73 15.27
N VAL A 327 -7.48 -11.25 14.08
CA VAL A 327 -6.10 -11.48 13.66
C VAL A 327 -5.29 -10.18 13.68
N ASP A 328 -5.85 -9.09 13.16
CA ASP A 328 -5.18 -7.79 13.15
C ASP A 328 -5.01 -7.22 14.58
N ARG A 329 -6.04 -7.33 15.43
CA ARG A 329 -5.91 -6.98 16.87
C ARG A 329 -4.81 -7.76 17.57
N LEU A 330 -4.74 -9.07 17.34
CA LEU A 330 -3.74 -9.94 17.94
C LEU A 330 -2.34 -9.64 17.42
N ARG A 331 -2.18 -9.30 16.13
CA ARG A 331 -0.90 -8.86 15.56
C ARG A 331 -0.40 -7.56 16.20
N LEU A 332 -1.27 -6.56 16.33
CA LEU A 332 -0.92 -5.28 16.98
C LEU A 332 -0.59 -5.48 18.47
N SER A 333 -1.36 -6.32 19.17
CA SER A 333 -1.12 -6.63 20.59
C SER A 333 0.20 -7.36 20.80
N LEU A 334 0.48 -8.36 19.94
CA LEU A 334 1.76 -9.08 19.93
C LEU A 334 2.93 -8.15 19.63
N ALA A 335 2.81 -7.28 18.62
CA ALA A 335 3.85 -6.32 18.29
C ALA A 335 4.12 -5.35 19.45
N GLY A 336 3.07 -4.84 20.09
CA GLY A 336 3.19 -3.97 21.26
C GLY A 336 3.85 -4.67 22.47
N ALA A 337 3.44 -5.90 22.77
CA ALA A 337 4.04 -6.69 23.86
C ALA A 337 5.52 -6.99 23.58
N ARG A 338 5.86 -7.39 22.35
CA ARG A 338 7.26 -7.63 21.94
C ARG A 338 8.14 -6.38 22.05
N ALA A 339 7.60 -5.20 21.73
CA ALA A 339 8.33 -3.95 21.86
C ALA A 339 8.68 -3.63 23.32
N ARG A 340 7.77 -3.92 24.27
CA ARG A 340 8.01 -3.76 25.71
C ARG A 340 8.90 -4.86 26.32
N ALA A 341 8.85 -6.07 25.77
CA ALA A 341 9.58 -7.23 26.27
C ALA A 341 11.12 -7.09 26.27
N VAL A 342 11.64 -6.05 25.61
CA VAL A 342 13.07 -5.70 25.67
C VAL A 342 13.49 -5.29 27.08
N GLU A 343 12.57 -4.70 27.85
CA GLU A 343 12.84 -4.11 29.17
C GLU A 343 11.95 -4.70 30.28
N ASP A 344 10.94 -5.49 29.91
CA ASP A 344 9.90 -6.00 30.81
C ASP A 344 9.67 -7.51 30.63
N THR A 345 9.89 -8.29 31.70
CA THR A 345 9.71 -9.75 31.67
C THR A 345 8.22 -10.15 31.61
N ASP A 346 7.32 -9.36 32.19
CA ASP A 346 5.88 -9.64 32.13
C ASP A 346 5.39 -9.47 30.69
N ALA A 347 5.88 -8.45 29.98
CA ALA A 347 5.59 -8.25 28.55
C ALA A 347 6.06 -9.42 27.67
N LEU A 348 7.10 -10.17 28.06
CA LEU A 348 7.53 -11.39 27.37
C LEU A 348 6.48 -12.50 27.49
N LEU A 349 5.91 -12.69 28.69
CA LEU A 349 4.81 -13.63 28.92
C LEU A 349 3.55 -13.23 28.13
N GLU A 350 3.22 -11.94 28.10
CA GLU A 350 2.13 -11.41 27.28
C GLU A 350 2.34 -11.72 25.79
N ALA A 351 3.54 -11.48 25.27
CA ALA A 351 3.89 -11.78 23.89
C ALA A 351 3.72 -13.28 23.58
N GLY A 352 4.12 -14.17 24.50
CA GLY A 352 3.87 -15.61 24.37
C GLY A 352 2.38 -15.95 24.28
N GLY A 353 1.57 -15.34 25.14
CA GLY A 353 0.10 -15.49 25.13
C GLY A 353 -0.53 -15.03 23.81
N PHE A 354 -0.18 -13.83 23.34
CA PHE A 354 -0.66 -13.32 22.05
C PHE A 354 -0.18 -14.15 20.86
N SER A 355 1.06 -14.66 20.89
CA SER A 355 1.59 -15.51 19.83
C SER A 355 0.79 -16.81 19.69
N ARG A 356 0.49 -17.48 20.81
CA ARG A 356 -0.39 -18.67 20.85
C ARG A 356 -1.78 -18.36 20.29
N LEU A 357 -2.40 -17.28 20.76
CA LEU A 357 -3.75 -16.89 20.33
C LEU A 357 -3.80 -16.51 18.84
N LEU A 358 -2.79 -15.81 18.35
CA LEU A 358 -2.65 -15.48 16.93
C LEU A 358 -2.50 -16.75 16.08
N ALA A 359 -1.64 -17.70 16.50
CA ALA A 359 -1.47 -18.97 15.81
C ALA A 359 -2.77 -19.77 15.73
N PHE A 360 -3.56 -19.76 16.81
CA PHE A 360 -4.89 -20.36 16.83
C PHE A 360 -5.86 -19.65 15.87
N ALA A 361 -6.00 -18.32 15.95
CA ALA A 361 -6.93 -17.54 15.11
C ALA A 361 -6.64 -17.64 13.60
N ILE A 362 -5.36 -17.74 13.22
CA ILE A 362 -4.95 -17.92 11.82
C ILE A 362 -5.44 -19.26 11.27
N LYS A 363 -5.37 -20.33 12.08
CA LYS A 363 -5.75 -21.70 11.69
C LYS A 363 -7.21 -22.05 11.95
N TRP A 364 -7.90 -21.24 12.73
CA TRP A 364 -9.28 -21.52 13.14
C TRP A 364 -10.24 -21.47 11.96
N GLU A 365 -11.02 -22.54 11.81
CA GLU A 365 -12.08 -22.67 10.83
C GLU A 365 -13.43 -22.54 11.53
N LYS A 366 -14.33 -21.74 10.95
CA LYS A 366 -15.65 -21.52 11.54
C LYS A 366 -16.47 -22.80 11.46
N PRO A 367 -16.83 -23.43 12.60
CA PRO A 367 -17.70 -24.60 12.57
C PRO A 367 -19.08 -24.20 12.07
N LEU A 368 -19.76 -25.10 11.36
CA LEU A 368 -21.13 -24.87 10.89
C LEU A 368 -22.12 -25.31 11.97
N PHE A 369 -23.09 -24.45 12.29
CA PHE A 369 -24.15 -24.81 13.22
C PHE A 369 -24.95 -26.02 12.67
N PRO A 370 -25.10 -27.13 13.43
CA PRO A 370 -25.63 -28.38 12.88
C PRO A 370 -27.12 -28.40 12.54
N LEU A 371 -27.90 -27.39 12.94
CA LEU A 371 -29.35 -27.33 12.72
C LEU A 371 -29.74 -26.23 11.72
N LYS A 372 -30.80 -26.51 10.97
CA LYS A 372 -31.50 -25.60 10.04
C LYS A 372 -32.97 -25.51 10.43
N GLY A 373 -33.68 -24.52 9.87
CA GLY A 373 -35.11 -24.35 10.15
C GLY A 373 -35.98 -25.55 9.76
N ALA A 374 -35.62 -26.26 8.69
CA ALA A 374 -36.30 -27.48 8.26
C ALA A 374 -36.28 -28.58 9.34
N ASP A 375 -35.24 -28.62 10.17
CA ASP A 375 -35.14 -29.60 11.26
C ASP A 375 -36.20 -29.36 12.34
N LEU A 376 -36.48 -28.09 12.65
CA LEU A 376 -37.52 -27.73 13.62
C LEU A 376 -38.92 -27.90 13.02
N THR A 377 -39.10 -27.63 11.72
CA THR A 377 -40.37 -27.91 11.03
C THR A 377 -40.70 -29.41 11.02
N ALA A 378 -39.70 -30.27 10.84
CA ALA A 378 -39.87 -31.72 10.95
C ALA A 378 -40.29 -32.17 12.36
N LEU A 379 -39.98 -31.38 13.40
CA LEU A 379 -40.44 -31.59 14.78
C LEU A 379 -41.84 -30.98 15.06
N GLY A 380 -42.53 -30.47 14.05
CA GLY A 380 -43.88 -29.91 14.16
C GLY A 380 -43.92 -28.40 14.43
N ALA A 381 -42.80 -27.69 14.34
CA ALA A 381 -42.78 -26.23 14.49
C ALA A 381 -43.34 -25.52 13.24
N THR A 382 -44.19 -24.52 13.44
CA THR A 382 -44.66 -23.66 12.35
C THR A 382 -43.59 -22.61 11.98
N PRO A 383 -43.34 -22.37 10.68
CA PRO A 383 -42.45 -21.30 10.25
C PRO A 383 -42.88 -19.93 10.79
N GLY A 384 -41.93 -19.15 11.29
CA GLY A 384 -42.19 -17.80 11.80
C GLY A 384 -41.08 -17.28 12.73
N PRO A 385 -41.21 -16.04 13.24
CA PRO A 385 -40.20 -15.40 14.09
C PRO A 385 -39.77 -16.24 15.30
N LYS A 386 -40.73 -16.95 15.90
CA LYS A 386 -40.53 -17.85 17.04
C LYS A 386 -39.59 -19.02 16.74
N LEU A 387 -39.64 -19.59 15.52
CA LEU A 387 -38.73 -20.66 15.10
C LEU A 387 -37.30 -20.13 14.98
N GLY A 388 -37.15 -18.92 14.44
CA GLY A 388 -35.87 -18.22 14.37
C GLY A 388 -35.27 -17.93 15.74
N GLU A 389 -36.09 -17.57 16.74
CA GLU A 389 -35.64 -17.41 18.14
C GLU A 389 -35.10 -18.70 18.74
N ILE A 390 -35.80 -19.82 18.55
CA ILE A 390 -35.36 -21.12 19.06
C ILE A 390 -34.03 -21.52 18.44
N LEU A 391 -33.87 -21.38 17.11
CA LEU A 391 -32.60 -21.64 16.43
C LEU A 391 -31.47 -20.77 16.99
N ARG A 392 -31.69 -19.47 17.16
CA ARG A 392 -30.69 -18.55 17.72
C ARG A 392 -30.28 -18.95 19.15
N ASN A 393 -31.24 -19.38 19.97
CA ASN A 393 -30.95 -19.81 21.34
C ASN A 393 -30.13 -21.11 21.35
N LEU A 394 -30.51 -22.10 20.54
CA LEU A 394 -29.76 -23.36 20.41
C LEU A 394 -28.34 -23.12 19.87
N GLU A 395 -28.19 -22.21 18.91
CA GLU A 395 -26.88 -21.80 18.39
C GLU A 395 -26.04 -21.12 19.48
N ALA A 396 -26.63 -20.21 20.26
CA ALA A 396 -25.94 -19.58 21.38
C ALA A 396 -25.47 -20.60 22.42
N GLU A 397 -26.31 -21.58 22.78
CA GLU A 397 -25.96 -22.65 23.71
C GLU A 397 -24.87 -23.58 23.15
N TRP A 398 -24.91 -23.88 21.85
CA TRP A 398 -23.89 -24.67 21.17
C TRP A 398 -22.52 -23.97 21.18
N ILE A 399 -22.50 -22.66 20.95
CA ILE A 399 -21.30 -21.83 21.08
C ILE A 399 -20.78 -21.88 22.52
N GLU A 400 -21.66 -21.71 23.52
CA GLU A 400 -21.24 -21.72 24.93
C GLU A 400 -20.68 -23.07 25.39
N ALA A 401 -21.20 -24.16 24.84
CA ALA A 401 -20.69 -25.52 25.03
C ALA A 401 -19.41 -25.83 24.23
N GLY A 402 -18.78 -24.84 23.59
CA GLY A 402 -17.53 -25.01 22.86
C GLY A 402 -17.70 -25.80 21.57
N PHE A 403 -18.85 -25.67 20.90
CA PHE A 403 -19.19 -26.34 19.65
C PHE A 403 -19.27 -27.88 19.74
N ALA A 404 -19.27 -28.43 20.97
CA ALA A 404 -19.24 -29.87 21.21
C ALA A 404 -20.56 -30.61 20.92
N PRO A 405 -21.76 -30.06 21.21
CA PRO A 405 -23.00 -30.78 20.94
C PRO A 405 -23.18 -31.08 19.46
N ASP A 406 -23.42 -32.36 19.15
CA ASP A 406 -23.69 -32.81 17.79
C ASP A 406 -25.15 -32.55 17.38
N ARG A 407 -25.47 -32.88 16.12
CA ARG A 407 -26.82 -32.70 15.59
C ARG A 407 -27.88 -33.45 16.40
N ALA A 408 -27.59 -34.65 16.88
CA ALA A 408 -28.56 -35.46 17.63
C ALA A 408 -28.88 -34.84 18.99
N ALA A 409 -27.85 -34.38 19.72
CA ALA A 409 -28.00 -33.66 20.97
C ALA A 409 -28.80 -32.37 20.79
N LEU A 410 -28.51 -31.60 19.74
CA LEU A 410 -29.24 -30.36 19.45
C LEU A 410 -30.70 -30.61 19.03
N MET A 411 -30.98 -31.68 18.27
CA MET A 411 -32.35 -32.08 17.92
C MET A 411 -33.19 -32.41 19.16
N LYS A 412 -32.60 -33.09 20.16
CA LYS A 412 -33.28 -33.39 21.42
C LYS A 412 -33.65 -32.11 22.17
N ARG A 413 -32.69 -31.18 22.28
CA ARG A 413 -32.92 -29.86 22.92
C ARG A 413 -33.95 -29.03 22.17
N ALA A 414 -33.96 -29.09 20.84
CA ALA A 414 -34.97 -28.42 20.02
C ALA A 414 -36.38 -28.95 20.30
N ALA A 415 -36.54 -30.27 20.44
CA ALA A 415 -37.82 -30.88 20.80
C ALA A 415 -38.28 -30.48 22.21
N GLU A 416 -37.36 -30.36 23.18
CA GLU A 416 -37.66 -29.88 24.54
C GLU A 416 -38.09 -28.40 24.53
N ALA A 417 -37.39 -27.55 23.78
CA ALA A 417 -37.72 -26.13 23.65
C ALA A 417 -39.08 -25.89 22.97
N LEU A 418 -39.52 -26.78 22.08
CA LEU A 418 -40.84 -26.74 21.46
C LEU A 418 -41.97 -27.20 22.41
N LYS A 419 -41.66 -28.08 23.37
CA LYS A 419 -42.62 -28.62 24.36
C LYS A 419 -42.76 -27.75 25.61
N ALA A 420 -41.76 -26.93 25.95
CA ALA A 420 -41.78 -26.03 27.09
C ALA A 420 -42.71 -24.81 26.87
N ARG A 421 -43.74 -24.95 26.03
CA ARG A 421 -44.70 -23.95 25.62
C ARG A 421 -46.12 -24.46 25.76
#